data_AF-A0A539DDD8-F1
#
_entry.id   AF-A0A539DDD8-F1
#
_cell.length_a   1.000
_cell.length_b   1.000
_cell.length_c   1.000
_cell.angle_alpha   90.00
_cell.angle_beta   90.00
_cell.angle_gamma   90.00
#
_symmetry.space_group_name_H-M   'P 1'
#
loop_
_entity.id
_entity.type
_entity.pdbx_description
1 polymer ?
#
loop_
_entity_poly.entity_id
_entity_poly.type
_entity_poly.pdbx_seq_one_letter_code
_entity_poly.pdbx_strand_id
1 'polypeptide(L)' 'MTVVLVRIDDRLIHGQVSVGWAGHLKPDLILVLDDDIAADSWENDLVCAACPDSVRARVMRIAEGARFLS' A
#
# COMPACT_ATOMS: atom_id res chain seq x y z
N MET A 1 -4.53 -11.25 10.36
CA MET A 1 -4.26 -9.79 10.32
C MET A 1 -5.59 -9.04 10.18
N THR A 2 -5.74 -7.83 10.71
CA THR A 2 -7.01 -7.08 10.61
C THR A 2 -6.98 -6.10 9.45
N VAL A 3 -7.94 -6.20 8.52
CA VAL A 3 -8.09 -5.28 7.40
C VAL A 3 -9.08 -4.18 7.79
N VAL A 4 -8.62 -2.94 7.85
CA VAL A 4 -9.45 -1.78 8.22
C VAL A 4 -10.04 -1.03 7.02
N LEU A 5 -9.46 -1.19 5.83
CA LEU A 5 -9.92 -0.59 4.59
C LEU A 5 -9.44 -1.42 3.38
N VAL A 6 -10.30 -1.52 2.37
CA VAL A 6 -9.92 -1.92 1.01
C VAL A 6 -10.27 -0.77 0.07
N ARG A 7 -9.32 -0.37 -0.78
CA ARG A 7 -9.44 0.75 -1.71
C ARG A 7 -8.89 0.34 -3.07
N ILE A 8 -9.62 0.68 -4.13
CA ILE A 8 -9.15 0.60 -5.52
C ILE A 8 -8.84 2.02 -5.97
N ASP A 9 -7.60 2.28 -6.39
CA ASP A 9 -7.10 3.57 -6.86
C ASP A 9 -5.91 3.33 -7.77
N ASP A 10 -5.94 3.83 -9.00
CA ASP A 10 -4.90 3.69 -10.01
C ASP A 10 -3.62 4.48 -9.68
N ARG A 11 -3.73 5.49 -8.80
CA ARG A 11 -2.60 6.30 -8.34
C ARG A 11 -1.99 5.83 -7.02
N LEU A 12 -2.56 4.78 -6.42
CA LEU A 12 -2.00 4.09 -5.26
C LEU A 12 -1.75 5.02 -4.07
N ILE A 13 -0.50 5.17 -3.65
CA ILE A 13 -0.11 6.05 -2.55
C ILE A 13 0.22 7.43 -3.13
N HIS A 14 -0.70 8.39 -3.01
CA HIS A 14 -0.48 9.74 -3.55
C HIS A 14 -1.09 10.85 -2.70
N GLY A 15 -0.31 11.93 -2.60
CA GLY A 15 -0.74 13.23 -2.08
C GLY A 15 -1.43 13.18 -0.71
N GLN A 16 -2.35 14.14 -0.51
CA GLN A 16 -3.09 14.28 0.76
C GLN A 16 -4.16 13.21 0.96
N VAL A 17 -4.52 12.45 -0.08
CA VAL A 17 -5.55 11.42 0.02
C VAL A 17 -5.05 10.28 0.91
N SER A 18 -3.85 9.77 0.66
CA SER A 18 -3.24 8.73 1.51
C SER A 18 -2.98 9.22 2.94
N VAL A 19 -2.56 10.48 3.09
CA VAL A 19 -2.37 11.11 4.41
C VAL A 19 -3.68 11.19 5.19
N GLY A 20 -4.77 11.59 4.55
CA GLY A 20 -6.09 11.67 5.18
C GLY A 20 -6.60 10.32 5.68
N TRP A 21 -6.48 9.27 4.85
CA TRP A 21 -6.85 7.92 5.25
C TRP A 21 -5.96 7.40 6.38
N ALA A 22 -4.64 7.57 6.28
CA ALA A 22 -3.71 7.16 7.31
C ALA A 22 -3.98 7.88 8.65
N GLY A 23 -4.28 9.18 8.61
CA GLY A 23 -4.60 9.96 9.81
C GLY A 23 -5.88 9.51 10.51
N HIS A 24 -6.92 9.13 9.75
CA HIS A 24 -8.19 8.69 10.30
C HIS A 24 -8.15 7.24 10.79
N LEU A 25 -7.62 6.33 9.98
CA LEU A 25 -7.62 4.89 10.25
C LEU A 25 -6.44 4.43 11.11
N LYS A 26 -5.34 5.20 11.12
CA LYS A 26 -4.07 4.89 11.82
C LYS A 26 -3.57 3.46 11.53
N PRO A 27 -3.40 3.06 10.25
CA PRO A 27 -2.95 1.72 9.91
C PRO A 27 -1.46 1.54 10.25
N ASP A 28 -1.06 0.33 10.66
CA ASP A 28 0.35 -0.03 10.83
C ASP A 28 1.08 -0.33 9.51
N LEU A 29 0.31 -0.59 8.45
CA LEU A 29 0.79 -1.03 7.14
C LEU A 29 -0.22 -0.65 6.05
N ILE A 30 0.26 -0.03 4.97
CA ILE A 30 -0.41 0.06 3.67
C ILE A 30 0.17 -1.04 2.78
N LEU A 31 -0.71 -1.89 2.26
CA LEU A 31 -0.35 -2.99 1.35
C LEU A 31 -0.92 -2.69 -0.04
N VAL A 32 -0.03 -2.51 -1.02
CA VAL A 32 -0.40 -2.37 -2.43
C VAL A 32 -0.30 -3.75 -3.09
N LEU A 33 -1.39 -4.20 -3.69
CA LEU A 33 -1.47 -5.48 -4.40
C LEU A 33 -1.55 -5.22 -5.90
N ASP A 34 -0.40 -5.23 -6.56
CA ASP A 34 -0.26 -4.95 -7.99
C ASP A 34 0.92 -5.76 -8.55
N ASP A 35 0.65 -6.60 -9.56
CA ASP A 35 1.63 -7.55 -10.08
C ASP A 35 2.72 -6.88 -10.92
N ASP A 36 2.37 -5.80 -11.63
CA ASP A 36 3.29 -5.07 -12.51
C ASP A 36 4.27 -4.24 -11.67
N ILE A 37 3.76 -3.50 -10.68
CA ILE A 37 4.59 -2.70 -9.77
C ILE A 37 5.42 -3.60 -8.84
N ALA A 38 4.89 -4.75 -8.44
CA ALA A 38 5.68 -5.73 -7.68
C ALA A 38 6.82 -6.35 -8.51
N ALA A 39 6.76 -6.28 -9.83
CA ALA A 39 7.81 -6.78 -10.74
C ALA A 39 8.86 -5.71 -11.08
N ASP A 40 8.54 -4.42 -10.98
CA ASP A 40 9.47 -3.31 -11.22
C ASP A 40 10.01 -2.73 -9.90
N SER A 41 11.31 -2.89 -9.65
CA SER A 41 11.93 -2.41 -8.42
C SER A 41 11.89 -0.88 -8.28
N TRP A 42 11.99 -0.14 -9.38
CA TRP A 42 11.99 1.32 -9.33
C TRP A 42 10.59 1.84 -9.02
N GLU A 43 9.55 1.28 -9.64
CA GLU A 43 8.16 1.66 -9.33
C GLU A 43 7.78 1.27 -7.89
N ASN A 44 8.22 0.11 -7.41
CA ASN A 44 8.02 -0.33 -6.04
C ASN A 44 8.62 0.67 -5.03
N ASP A 45 9.89 1.05 -5.23
CA ASP A 45 10.59 2.02 -4.39
C ASP A 45 9.88 3.38 -4.42
N LEU A 46 9.44 3.82 -5.60
CA LEU A 46 8.72 5.09 -5.76
C LEU A 46 7.39 5.09 -4.99
N VAL A 47 6.59 4.02 -5.11
CA VAL A 47 5.31 3.88 -4.40
C VAL A 47 5.54 3.84 -2.89
N CYS A 48 6.54 3.09 -2.42
CA CYS A 48 6.86 3.01 -1.00
C CYS A 48 7.38 4.35 -0.45
N ALA A 49 8.17 5.10 -1.22
CA ALA A 49 8.67 6.42 -0.83
C ALA A 49 7.56 7.48 -0.70
N ALA A 50 6.40 7.28 -1.34
CA ALA A 50 5.24 8.16 -1.19
C ALA A 50 4.44 7.89 0.10
N CYS A 51 4.78 6.85 0.87
CA CYS A 51 4.09 6.49 2.10
C CYS A 51 4.34 7.53 3.20
N PRO A 52 3.31 7.92 3.99
CA PRO A 52 3.51 8.75 5.18
C PRO A 52 4.49 8.09 6.16
N ASP A 53 5.41 8.88 6.74
CA ASP A 53 6.49 8.38 7.63
C ASP A 53 6.01 7.54 8.83
N SER A 54 4.78 7.75 9.28
CA SER A 54 4.18 7.04 10.41
C SER A 54 3.63 5.65 10.05
N VAL A 55 3.65 5.26 8.78
CA VAL A 55 3.04 4.04 8.27
C VAL A 55 4.04 3.29 7.41
N ARG A 56 4.07 1.96 7.53
CA ARG A 56 4.89 1.12 6.63
C ARG A 56 4.16 0.92 5.31
N ALA A 57 4.90 0.86 4.20
CA ALA A 57 4.36 0.44 2.91
C ALA A 57 5.03 -0.86 2.44
N ARG A 58 4.25 -1.69 1.73
CA ARG A 58 4.75 -2.83 0.95
C ARG A 58 3.94 -2.96 -0.33
N VAL A 59 4.62 -3.28 -1.41
CA VAL A 59 4.00 -3.72 -2.67
C VAL A 59 4.22 -5.22 -2.82
N MET A 60 3.17 -5.96 -3.17
CA MET A 60 3.21 -7.41 -3.34
C MET A 60 2.37 -7.82 -4.55
N ARG A 61 2.68 -8.99 -5.12
CA ARG A 61 1.78 -9.62 -6.10
C ARG A 61 0.46 -10.01 -5.44
N ILE A 62 -0.63 -9.99 -6.19
CA ILE A 62 -1.97 -10.29 -5.69
C ILE A 62 -2.02 -11.67 -5.03
N ALA A 63 -1.46 -12.69 -5.69
CA ALA A 63 -1.43 -14.05 -5.17
C ALA A 63 -0.60 -14.18 -3.88
N GLU A 64 0.45 -13.37 -3.74
CA GLU A 64 1.28 -13.33 -2.53
C GLU A 64 0.56 -12.59 -1.40
N GLY A 65 -0.08 -11.46 -1.70
CA GLY A 65 -0.91 -10.71 -0.78
C GLY A 65 -2.06 -11.54 -0.22
N ALA A 66 -2.73 -12.34 -1.05
CA ALA A 66 -3.80 -13.23 -0.60
C ALA A 66 -3.30 -14.25 0.45
N ARG A 67 -2.10 -14.80 0.26
CA ARG A 67 -1.45 -15.70 1.23
C ARG A 67 -0.99 -14.97 2.50
N PHE A 68 -0.57 -13.71 2.36
CA PHE A 68 -0.15 -12.87 3.50
C PHE A 68 -1.33 -12.43 4.38
N LEU A 69 -2.52 -12.32 3.80
CA LEU A 69 -3.75 -11.90 4.48
C LEU A 69 -4.54 -13.06 5.09
N SER A 70 -4.22 -14.31 4.74
CA SER A 70 -4.84 -15.52 5.32
C SER A 70 -4.41 -15.72 6.77
#